data_AF-A0A0M8V396-F1
#
_entry.id   AF-A0A0M8V396-F1
#
_cell.length_a   1.000
_cell.length_b   1.000
_cell.length_c   1.000
_cell.angle_alpha   90.00
_cell.angle_beta   90.00
_cell.angle_gamma   90.00
#
_symmetry.space_group_name_H-M   'P 1'
#
loop_
_entity.id
_entity.type
_entity.pdbx_description
1 polymer ?
#
loop_
_entity_poly.entity_id
_entity_poly.type
_entity_poly.pdbx_seq_one_letter_code
_entity_poly.pdbx_strand_id
1 'polypeptide(L)'
;MLFEELTALATEGGRAVVRAVGTALWPVTQRRAAELVGRGDAERVRVELVRLDRTAQALTPAPSGDAGAERARQEGLWAGRFEALLDRLEGTEQSGAAAELRALLESLSASVGDTAIDTGNATARDGSSAITGIRNAGGSRPGPLKVARTGDAEAAGPGSSAVTGIVNE
;
A
#
# COMPACT_ATOMS: atom_id res chain seq x y z
N MET A 1 -3.20 26.37 3.02
CA MET A 1 -3.60 24.97 2.75
C MET A 1 -2.43 24.13 2.22
N LEU A 2 -1.49 24.67 1.41
CA LEU A 2 -0.30 23.91 0.94
C LEU A 2 0.49 23.22 2.06
N PHE A 3 0.70 23.90 3.20
CA PHE A 3 1.40 23.32 4.35
C PHE A 3 0.66 22.09 4.92
N GLU A 4 -0.65 22.18 5.12
CA GLU A 4 -1.48 21.05 5.59
C GLU A 4 -1.47 19.88 4.60
N GLU A 5 -1.48 20.16 3.30
CA GLU A 5 -1.37 19.14 2.25
C GLU A 5 -0.01 18.43 2.29
N LEU A 6 1.09 19.16 2.54
CA LEU A 6 2.43 18.58 2.67
C LEU A 6 2.56 17.74 3.94
N THR A 7 2.00 18.18 5.07
CA THR A 7 1.95 17.40 6.31
C THR A 7 1.13 16.11 6.14
N ALA A 8 -0.02 16.18 5.46
CA ALA A 8 -0.83 15.01 5.15
C ALA A 8 -0.06 14.03 4.25
N LEU A 9 0.63 14.54 3.23
CA LEU A 9 1.47 13.74 2.34
C LEU A 9 2.62 13.06 3.09
N ALA A 10 3.30 13.77 3.98
CA ALA A 10 4.37 13.23 4.81
C ALA A 10 3.85 12.12 5.75
N THR A 11 2.68 12.34 6.36
CA THR A 11 1.99 11.35 7.20
C THR A 11 1.68 10.08 6.43
N GLU A 12 1.12 10.21 5.23
CA GLU A 12 0.84 9.04 4.39
C GLU A 12 2.13 8.36 3.91
N GLY A 13 3.19 9.13 3.64
CA GLY A 13 4.53 8.63 3.38
C GLY A 13 5.07 7.74 4.49
N GLY A 14 4.95 8.18 5.74
CA GLY A 14 5.37 7.40 6.92
C GLY A 14 4.63 6.08 7.04
N ARG A 15 3.30 6.09 6.87
CA ARG A 15 2.46 4.89 6.83
C ARG A 15 2.88 3.95 5.70
N ALA A 16 3.15 4.48 4.52
CA ALA A 16 3.49 3.70 3.36
C ALA A 16 4.84 2.97 3.51
N VAL A 17 5.84 3.60 4.13
CA VAL A 17 7.12 2.96 4.48
C VAL A 17 6.87 1.77 5.41
N VAL A 18 6.11 1.96 6.49
CA VAL A 18 5.81 0.91 7.48
C VAL A 18 4.99 -0.23 6.87
N ARG A 19 3.97 0.08 6.04
CA ARG A 19 3.18 -0.95 5.34
C ARG A 19 4.00 -1.78 4.37
N ALA A 20 5.05 -1.21 3.76
CA ALA A 20 5.89 -1.93 2.82
C ALA A 20 6.83 -2.93 3.51
N VAL A 21 7.17 -2.74 4.79
CA VAL A 21 8.07 -3.63 5.54
C VAL A 21 7.53 -5.06 5.56
N GLY A 22 8.40 -6.02 5.26
CA GLY A 22 8.04 -7.45 5.21
C GLY A 22 7.26 -7.86 3.95
N THR A 23 6.99 -6.93 3.03
CA THR A 23 6.41 -7.23 1.72
C THR A 23 7.48 -7.35 0.64
N ALA A 24 7.11 -7.92 -0.52
CA ALA A 24 7.99 -7.96 -1.69
C ALA A 24 8.38 -6.57 -2.22
N LEU A 25 7.62 -5.53 -1.85
CA LEU A 25 7.85 -4.15 -2.27
C LEU A 25 8.92 -3.44 -1.42
N TRP A 26 9.25 -4.00 -0.24
CA TRP A 26 10.17 -3.40 0.71
C TRP A 26 11.49 -2.93 0.09
N PRO A 27 12.22 -3.73 -0.72
CA PRO A 27 13.51 -3.29 -1.25
C PRO A 27 13.40 -2.06 -2.16
N VAL A 28 12.28 -1.94 -2.91
CA VAL A 28 12.04 -0.80 -3.81
C VAL A 28 11.65 0.43 -3.00
N THR A 29 10.74 0.28 -2.03
CA THR A 29 10.32 1.37 -1.14
C THR A 29 11.48 1.90 -0.32
N GLN A 30 12.29 1.01 0.24
CA GLN A 30 13.49 1.35 1.01
C GLN A 30 14.45 2.21 0.17
N ARG A 31 14.77 1.77 -1.04
CA ARG A 31 15.68 2.53 -1.92
C ARG A 31 15.12 3.91 -2.27
N ARG A 32 13.86 3.98 -2.72
CA ARG A 32 13.24 5.25 -3.13
C ARG A 32 13.09 6.23 -1.97
N ALA A 33 12.72 5.75 -0.79
CA ALA A 33 12.62 6.59 0.42
C ALA A 33 14.00 7.14 0.84
N ALA A 34 15.05 6.31 0.78
CA ALA A 34 16.41 6.74 1.09
C ALA A 34 16.95 7.77 0.09
N GLU A 35 16.73 7.54 -1.22
CA GLU A 35 17.09 8.49 -2.28
C GLU A 35 16.38 9.83 -2.12
N LEU A 36 15.06 9.79 -1.83
CA LEU A 36 14.25 10.98 -1.61
C LEU A 36 14.73 11.78 -0.40
N VAL A 37 14.94 11.14 0.75
CA VAL A 37 15.40 11.86 1.97
C VAL A 37 16.85 12.31 1.83
N GLY A 38 17.70 11.51 1.19
CA GLY A 38 19.11 11.81 0.92
C GLY A 38 19.32 12.90 -0.13
N ARG A 39 18.33 13.19 -0.99
CA ARG A 39 18.37 14.19 -2.07
C ARG A 39 19.63 14.09 -2.94
N GLY A 40 20.00 12.86 -3.32
CA GLY A 40 21.14 12.59 -4.21
C GLY A 40 22.52 12.61 -3.53
N ASP A 41 22.61 12.93 -2.24
CA ASP A 41 23.86 12.81 -1.46
C ASP A 41 24.07 11.34 -1.07
N ALA A 42 25.10 10.71 -1.62
CA ALA A 42 25.37 9.29 -1.43
C ALA A 42 25.58 8.89 0.04
N GLU A 43 26.21 9.75 0.86
CA GLU A 43 26.41 9.44 2.28
C GLU A 43 25.10 9.54 3.05
N ARG A 44 24.28 10.56 2.76
CA ARG A 44 22.95 10.68 3.37
C ARG A 44 22.06 9.51 2.97
N VAL A 45 22.06 9.11 1.69
CA VAL A 45 21.30 7.94 1.22
C VAL A 45 21.70 6.69 2.00
N ARG A 46 23.00 6.43 2.20
CA ARG A 46 23.47 5.27 2.99
C ARG A 46 22.99 5.33 4.44
N VAL A 47 23.04 6.51 5.07
CA VAL A 47 22.51 6.70 6.43
C VAL A 47 21.03 6.37 6.50
N GLU A 48 20.24 6.80 5.50
CA GLU A 48 18.80 6.50 5.45
C GLU A 48 18.51 5.02 5.20
N LEU A 49 19.29 4.35 4.35
CA LEU A 49 19.16 2.90 4.14
C LEU A 49 19.38 2.12 5.44
N VAL A 50 20.40 2.48 6.22
CA VAL A 50 20.65 1.86 7.54
C VAL A 50 19.51 2.13 8.51
N ARG A 51 18.91 3.33 8.49
CA ARG A 51 17.74 3.65 9.32
C ARG A 51 16.52 2.82 8.92
N LEU A 52 16.24 2.71 7.62
CA LEU A 52 15.14 1.89 7.09
C LEU A 52 15.32 0.42 7.46
N ASP A 53 16.55 -0.10 7.40
CA ASP A 53 16.85 -1.46 7.84
C ASP A 53 16.53 -1.67 9.33
N ARG A 54 16.90 -0.71 10.19
CA ARG A 54 16.50 -0.73 11.61
C ARG A 54 14.99 -0.65 11.81
N THR A 55 14.27 0.13 10.99
CA THR A 55 12.79 0.15 11.01
C THR A 55 12.24 -1.23 10.68
N ALA A 56 12.77 -1.93 9.66
CA ALA A 56 12.34 -3.28 9.32
C ALA A 56 12.61 -4.28 10.46
N GLN A 57 13.78 -4.20 11.09
CA GLN A 57 14.12 -5.02 12.26
C GLN A 57 13.19 -4.75 13.45
N ALA A 58 12.90 -3.48 13.75
CA ALA A 58 12.03 -3.08 14.86
C ALA A 58 10.56 -3.54 14.67
N LEU A 59 10.13 -3.68 13.43
CA LEU A 59 8.79 -4.15 13.06
C LEU A 59 8.71 -5.68 12.92
N THR A 60 9.81 -6.40 13.12
CA THR A 60 9.79 -7.85 13.20
C THR A 60 9.05 -8.25 14.48
N PRO A 61 7.96 -9.02 14.39
CA PRO A 61 7.11 -9.29 15.54
C PRO A 61 7.86 -10.04 16.64
N ALA A 62 7.99 -9.41 17.80
CA ALA A 62 8.38 -10.10 19.03
C ALA A 62 7.17 -10.86 19.61
N PRO A 63 7.35 -12.06 20.19
CA PRO A 63 6.26 -12.90 20.67
C PRO A 63 5.39 -12.31 21.81
N SER A 64 5.80 -11.18 22.40
CA SER A 64 5.12 -10.56 23.55
C SER A 64 5.03 -9.03 23.47
N GLY A 65 5.26 -8.43 22.30
CA GLY A 65 5.31 -6.96 22.13
C GLY A 65 4.02 -6.36 21.56
N ASP A 66 3.72 -5.11 21.92
CA ASP A 66 2.67 -4.32 21.28
C ASP A 66 3.11 -3.87 19.87
N ALA A 67 2.90 -4.77 18.90
CA ALA A 67 3.19 -4.53 17.50
C ALA A 67 2.36 -3.39 16.89
N GLY A 68 1.27 -2.96 17.55
CA GLY A 68 0.49 -1.79 17.13
C GLY A 68 1.18 -0.49 17.50
N ALA A 69 1.60 -0.36 18.76
CA ALA A 69 2.31 0.82 19.25
C ALA A 69 3.65 1.04 18.52
N GLU A 70 4.41 -0.03 18.27
CA GLU A 70 5.68 0.08 17.55
C GLU A 70 5.47 0.49 16.08
N ARG A 71 4.43 -0.01 15.42
CA ARG A 71 4.05 0.48 14.07
C ARG A 71 3.74 1.96 14.09
N ALA A 72 2.83 2.40 14.96
CA ALA A 72 2.46 3.82 15.05
C ALA A 72 3.67 4.73 15.34
N ARG A 73 4.61 4.26 16.19
CA ARG A 73 5.86 4.97 16.46
C ARG A 73 6.72 5.10 15.20
N GLN A 74 6.93 4.02 14.46
CA GLN A 74 7.72 4.04 13.23
C GLN A 74 7.06 4.90 12.14
N GLU A 75 5.73 4.87 12.03
CA GLU A 75 4.97 5.72 11.10
C GLU A 75 5.22 7.20 11.39
N GLY A 76 5.13 7.60 12.66
CA GLY A 76 5.40 8.98 13.09
C GLY A 76 6.84 9.42 12.85
N LEU A 77 7.83 8.55 13.10
CA LEU A 77 9.24 8.85 12.85
C LEU A 77 9.52 9.12 11.36
N TRP A 78 8.93 8.33 10.47
CA TRP A 78 9.08 8.54 9.03
C TRP A 78 8.26 9.73 8.52
N ALA A 79 7.06 9.95 9.05
CA ALA A 79 6.26 11.13 8.74
C ALA A 79 7.02 12.42 9.06
N GLY A 80 7.56 12.54 10.28
CA GLY A 80 8.35 13.72 10.67
C GLY A 80 9.62 13.89 9.83
N ARG A 81 10.17 12.81 9.28
CA ARG A 81 11.35 12.87 8.40
C ARG A 81 11.01 13.39 7.00
N PHE A 82 9.87 12.98 6.44
CA PHE A 82 9.35 13.56 5.20
C PHE A 82 8.89 15.00 5.38
N GLU A 83 8.29 15.33 6.52
CA GLU A 83 7.90 16.70 6.85
C GLU A 83 9.14 17.61 6.93
N ALA A 84 10.17 17.22 7.68
CA ALA A 84 11.43 17.96 7.76
C ALA A 84 12.15 18.07 6.39
N LEU A 85 11.98 17.09 5.50
CA LEU A 85 12.47 17.16 4.12
C LEU A 85 11.69 18.17 3.29
N LEU A 86 10.37 18.19 3.39
CA LEU A 86 9.54 19.11 2.61
C LEU A 86 9.67 20.54 3.12
N ASP A 87 9.79 20.73 4.43
CA ASP A 87 9.94 22.04 5.07
C ASP A 87 11.29 22.71 4.76
N ARG A 88 12.37 21.93 4.67
CA ARG A 88 13.72 22.46 4.34
C ARG A 88 13.90 22.85 2.87
N LEU A 89 13.02 22.39 1.97
CA LEU A 89 13.10 22.64 0.55
C LEU A 89 12.14 23.76 0.16
N GLU A 90 12.50 24.54 -0.85
CA GLU A 90 11.67 25.66 -1.32
C GLU A 90 11.38 25.55 -2.82
N GLY A 91 10.28 26.19 -3.25
CA GLY A 91 9.92 26.35 -4.66
C GLY A 91 9.86 25.03 -5.45
N THR A 92 10.67 24.94 -6.50
CA THR A 92 10.69 23.80 -7.43
C THR A 92 11.24 22.53 -6.78
N GLU A 93 12.17 22.65 -5.83
CA GLU A 93 12.75 21.49 -5.15
C GLU A 93 11.75 20.84 -4.20
N GLN A 94 10.98 21.65 -3.45
CA GLN A 94 9.90 21.17 -2.60
C GLN A 94 8.82 20.47 -3.42
N SER A 95 8.42 21.10 -4.51
CA SER A 95 7.41 20.56 -5.43
C SER A 95 7.87 19.23 -6.06
N GLY A 96 9.15 19.14 -6.45
CA GLY A 96 9.77 17.92 -6.94
C GLY A 96 9.79 16.80 -5.90
N ALA A 97 10.24 17.09 -4.68
CA ALA A 97 10.25 16.11 -3.59
C ALA A 97 8.84 15.62 -3.22
N ALA A 98 7.86 16.53 -3.21
CA ALA A 98 6.46 16.16 -2.99
C ALA A 98 5.91 15.28 -4.12
N ALA A 99 6.28 15.55 -5.38
CA ALA A 99 5.91 14.70 -6.51
C ALA A 99 6.55 13.31 -6.43
N GLU A 100 7.83 13.23 -6.06
CA GLU A 100 8.54 11.96 -5.82
C GLU A 100 7.89 11.15 -4.70
N LEU A 101 7.49 11.80 -3.59
CA LEU A 101 6.77 11.14 -2.49
C LEU A 101 5.41 10.61 -2.94
N ARG A 102 4.63 11.40 -3.69
CA ARG A 102 3.37 10.93 -4.29
C ARG A 102 3.58 9.74 -5.22
N ALA A 103 4.63 9.75 -6.04
CA ALA A 103 4.96 8.64 -6.93
C ALA A 103 5.41 7.38 -6.17
N LEU A 104 5.98 7.51 -4.97
CA LEU A 104 6.24 6.40 -4.07
C LEU A 104 4.91 5.82 -3.54
N LEU A 105 3.99 6.68 -3.07
CA LEU A 105 2.67 6.26 -2.59
C LEU A 105 1.84 5.56 -3.66
N GLU A 106 1.86 6.07 -4.88
CA GLU A 106 1.14 5.48 -6.01
C GLU A 106 1.67 4.08 -6.32
N SER A 107 2.99 3.89 -6.32
CA SER A 107 3.59 2.57 -6.58
C SER A 107 3.21 1.51 -5.54
N LEU A 108 2.96 1.94 -4.28
CA LEU A 108 2.48 1.06 -3.21
C LEU A 108 0.98 0.81 -3.33
N SER A 109 0.21 1.80 -3.76
CA SER A 109 -1.24 1.67 -3.96
C SER A 109 -1.57 0.76 -5.14
N ALA A 110 -0.80 0.83 -6.22
CA ALA A 110 -0.90 0.00 -7.42
C ALA A 110 -0.36 -1.44 -7.23
N SER A 111 0.10 -1.78 -6.04
CA SER A 111 0.63 -3.11 -5.71
C SER A 111 -0.10 -3.76 -4.54
N VAL A 112 -0.96 -3.02 -3.84
CA VAL A 112 -2.00 -3.58 -2.97
C VAL A 112 -3.16 -4.01 -3.87
N GLY A 113 -3.15 -5.28 -4.29
CA GLY A 113 -4.29 -5.85 -4.98
C GLY A 113 -5.38 -6.32 -4.00
N ASP A 114 -6.59 -6.46 -4.49
CA ASP A 114 -7.72 -6.87 -3.67
C ASP A 114 -7.58 -8.34 -3.24
N THR A 115 -7.93 -8.61 -1.98
CA THR A 115 -8.00 -9.97 -1.43
C THR A 115 -9.37 -10.22 -0.86
N ALA A 116 -10.08 -11.23 -1.40
CA ALA A 116 -11.35 -11.69 -0.84
C ALA A 116 -11.18 -13.10 -0.27
N ILE A 117 -11.66 -13.31 0.95
CA ILE A 117 -11.52 -14.57 1.67
C ILE A 117 -12.87 -14.93 2.28
N ASP A 118 -13.23 -16.21 2.28
CA ASP A 118 -14.49 -16.71 2.84
C ASP A 118 -15.71 -16.08 2.13
N THR A 119 -15.68 -16.05 0.80
CA THR A 119 -16.64 -15.29 -0.03
C THR A 119 -18.04 -15.90 -0.07
N GLY A 120 -18.24 -17.09 0.52
CA GLY A 120 -19.53 -17.77 0.54
C GLY A 120 -20.00 -18.21 -0.85
N ASN A 121 -21.22 -18.75 -0.92
CA ASN A 121 -21.79 -19.34 -2.13
C ASN A 121 -22.45 -18.29 -3.03
N ALA A 122 -22.34 -18.47 -4.35
CA ALA A 122 -23.07 -17.69 -5.33
C ALA A 122 -24.22 -18.52 -5.90
N THR A 123 -25.47 -18.04 -5.77
CA THR A 123 -26.65 -18.70 -6.35
C THR A 123 -27.40 -17.74 -7.25
N ALA A 124 -27.59 -18.12 -8.51
CA ALA A 124 -28.34 -17.39 -9.51
C ALA A 124 -29.51 -18.22 -10.04
N ARG A 125 -30.70 -17.63 -10.11
CA ARG A 125 -31.93 -18.25 -10.64
C ARG A 125 -32.67 -17.31 -11.57
N ASP A 126 -33.56 -17.87 -12.40
CA ASP A 126 -34.51 -17.10 -13.21
C ASP A 126 -33.84 -16.02 -14.09
N GLY A 127 -32.69 -16.35 -14.68
CA GLY A 127 -31.95 -15.44 -15.57
C GLY A 127 -31.08 -14.39 -14.86
N SER A 128 -30.93 -14.46 -13.54
CA SER A 128 -30.09 -13.52 -12.76
C SER A 128 -28.59 -13.84 -12.80
N SER A 129 -27.76 -12.90 -12.32
CA SER A 129 -26.32 -13.09 -12.14
C SER A 129 -25.91 -12.91 -10.69
N ALA A 130 -25.10 -13.83 -10.16
CA ALA A 130 -24.56 -13.79 -8.81
C ALA A 130 -23.03 -13.92 -8.84
N ILE A 131 -22.33 -13.07 -8.09
CA ILE A 131 -20.88 -13.15 -7.94
C ILE A 131 -20.54 -13.03 -6.47
N THR A 132 -19.74 -13.96 -5.97
CA THR A 132 -19.03 -13.81 -4.69
C THR A 132 -17.52 -13.83 -4.93
N GLY A 133 -16.80 -12.88 -4.33
CA GLY A 133 -15.36 -12.70 -4.58
C GLY A 133 -15.04 -11.31 -5.13
N ILE A 134 -14.15 -11.22 -6.10
CA ILE A 134 -13.67 -9.94 -6.64
C ILE A 134 -14.19 -9.77 -8.06
N ARG A 135 -14.89 -8.66 -8.31
CA ARG A 135 -15.26 -8.21 -9.65
C ARG A 135 -14.26 -7.16 -10.11
N ASN A 136 -13.41 -7.52 -11.06
CA ASN A 136 -12.43 -6.64 -11.68
C ASN A 136 -13.04 -5.95 -12.90
N ALA A 137 -13.79 -4.86 -12.66
CA ALA A 137 -14.26 -4.00 -13.73
C ALA A 137 -13.09 -3.17 -14.29
N GLY A 138 -13.08 -2.86 -15.58
CA GLY A 138 -11.98 -2.21 -16.33
C GLY A 138 -11.51 -0.81 -15.88
N GLY A 139 -11.83 -0.38 -14.67
CA GLY A 139 -11.27 0.79 -13.98
C GLY A 139 -10.72 0.48 -12.57
N SER A 140 -10.59 -0.79 -12.20
CA SER A 140 -10.07 -1.19 -10.88
C SER A 140 -8.58 -0.93 -10.78
N ARG A 141 -8.10 -0.68 -9.55
CA ARG A 141 -6.68 -0.40 -9.28
C ARG A 141 -5.82 -1.53 -9.84
N PRO A 142 -4.74 -1.23 -10.59
CA PRO A 142 -3.75 -2.24 -10.93
C PRO A 142 -3.25 -2.90 -9.64
N GLY A 143 -3.18 -4.22 -9.60
CA GLY A 143 -2.72 -4.96 -8.42
C GLY A 143 -2.99 -6.46 -8.50
N PRO A 144 -2.23 -7.29 -7.76
CA PRO A 144 -2.44 -8.74 -7.73
C PRO A 144 -3.73 -9.12 -7.00
N LEU A 145 -4.70 -9.68 -7.73
CA LEU A 145 -5.97 -10.13 -7.15
C LEU A 145 -5.82 -11.53 -6.55
N LYS A 146 -6.33 -11.71 -5.32
CA LYS A 146 -6.34 -13.02 -4.65
C LYS A 146 -7.72 -13.35 -4.10
N VAL A 147 -8.18 -14.56 -4.39
CA VAL A 147 -9.36 -15.16 -3.77
C VAL A 147 -8.98 -16.47 -3.10
N ALA A 148 -9.51 -16.72 -1.90
CA ALA A 148 -9.26 -17.96 -1.16
C ALA A 148 -10.49 -18.37 -0.36
N ARG A 149 -10.67 -19.68 -0.15
CA ARG A 149 -11.84 -20.25 0.55
C ARG A 149 -13.16 -19.75 -0.04
N THR A 150 -13.27 -19.87 -1.36
CA THR A 150 -14.50 -19.55 -2.10
C THR A 150 -15.55 -20.63 -1.86
N GLY A 151 -16.83 -20.25 -1.85
CA GLY A 151 -17.94 -21.18 -1.80
C GLY A 151 -18.31 -21.75 -3.17
N ASP A 152 -19.42 -22.49 -3.21
CA ASP A 152 -19.94 -23.09 -4.43
C ASP A 152 -20.67 -22.06 -5.31
N ALA A 153 -20.61 -22.26 -6.62
CA ALA A 153 -21.37 -21.48 -7.61
C ALA A 153 -22.49 -22.35 -8.21
N GLU A 154 -23.73 -21.90 -8.11
CA GLU A 154 -24.90 -22.58 -8.68
C GLU A 154 -25.71 -21.61 -9.55
N ALA A 155 -25.94 -21.99 -10.80
CA ALA A 155 -26.80 -21.27 -11.73
C ALA A 155 -27.91 -22.20 -12.23
N ALA A 156 -29.16 -21.80 -12.06
CA ALA A 156 -30.31 -22.59 -12.49
C ALA A 156 -31.27 -21.78 -13.37
N GLY A 157 -31.57 -22.32 -14.55
CA GLY A 157 -32.50 -21.72 -15.52
C GLY A 157 -31.80 -20.99 -16.68
N PRO A 158 -32.51 -20.75 -17.81
CA PRO A 158 -31.94 -20.07 -18.96
C PRO A 158 -31.46 -18.65 -18.61
N GLY A 159 -30.23 -18.31 -19.00
CA GLY A 159 -29.64 -16.98 -18.79
C GLY A 159 -29.03 -16.75 -17.41
N SER A 160 -29.07 -17.72 -16.49
CA SER A 160 -28.45 -17.57 -15.17
C SER A 160 -26.94 -17.76 -15.20
N SER A 161 -26.22 -16.96 -14.40
CA SER A 161 -24.77 -17.05 -14.24
C SER A 161 -24.37 -16.89 -12.78
N ALA A 162 -23.53 -17.79 -12.27
CA ALA A 162 -22.98 -17.72 -10.93
C ALA A 162 -21.47 -17.92 -10.96
N VAL A 163 -20.73 -17.07 -10.26
CA VAL A 163 -19.28 -17.19 -10.12
C VAL A 163 -18.87 -17.03 -8.66
N THR A 164 -18.00 -17.92 -8.20
CA THR A 164 -17.19 -17.69 -7.01
C THR A 164 -15.72 -17.48 -7.43
N GLY A 165 -15.10 -16.41 -6.94
CA GLY A 165 -13.71 -16.08 -7.27
C GLY A 165 -13.52 -14.74 -7.97
N ILE A 166 -12.59 -14.67 -8.93
CA ILE A 166 -12.27 -13.42 -9.65
C ILE A 166 -13.00 -13.42 -10.99
N VAL A 167 -13.80 -12.40 -11.24
CA VAL A 167 -14.43 -12.13 -12.54
C VAL A 167 -13.76 -10.93 -13.19
N ASN A 168 -13.30 -11.10 -14.42
CA ASN A 168 -12.81 -10.01 -15.27
C ASN A 168 -13.89 -9.69 -16.31
N GLU A 169 -14.19 -8.41 -16.49
CA GLU A 169 -15.14 -7.91 -17.51
C GLU A 169 -14.42 -7.15 -18.62
#